data_AF-A0A8S4G5X2-F1
#
_entry.id   AF-A0A8S4G5X2-F1
#
_cell.length_a   1.000
_cell.length_b   1.000
_cell.length_c   1.000
_cell.angle_alpha   90.00
_cell.angle_beta   90.00
_cell.angle_gamma   90.00
#
_symmetry.space_group_name_H-M   'P 1'
#
loop_
_entity.id
_entity.type
_entity.pdbx_description
1 polymer ?
#
loop_
_entity_poly.entity_id
_entity_poly.type
_entity_poly.pdbx_seq_one_letter_code
_entity_poly.pdbx_strand_id
1 'polypeptide(L)'
;MCNMCVRDIAPAVVEAPPPKTRPNRSIERMKLKHNIVTDPTDEEKLREVAYQPDLLAVSTQYTKLGYDLVKQAAHRIQETKTYVVLTRCTQPFHVALAALVLLAWLARPGAAVGTARGWRALYVAAVATHLGAQVWMTLISGVVLYFSLPRHEFGRVQAVLFPVYFAFNAGVSLLALLGYLQLQCVTGFQRTSWVQLALLLSVFSIEAYVRLYLVKPMLRAKHVKTQMEESAGGGQEVGRLVLGELAHCPLYMRELKTFRAFHSSIAMGTMLALGCSIYSTMIIVDSMCH
;
A
#
# COMPACT_ATOMS: atom_id res chain seq x y z
N MET A 1 -0.12 -16.84 -49.25
CA MET A 1 -0.62 -17.95 -50.10
C MET A 1 -0.95 -19.09 -49.15
N CYS A 2 -2.24 -19.27 -48.83
CA CYS A 2 -3.11 -20.34 -49.38
C CYS A 2 -2.55 -21.74 -49.05
N ASN A 3 -3.27 -22.71 -48.50
CA ASN A 3 -4.70 -23.03 -48.58
C ASN A 3 -4.96 -24.12 -47.51
N MET A 4 -6.05 -24.06 -46.74
CA MET A 4 -7.31 -24.82 -46.94
C MET A 4 -7.27 -26.33 -46.61
N CYS A 5 -8.43 -26.78 -46.10
CA CYS A 5 -8.92 -28.17 -45.96
C CYS A 5 -8.49 -28.85 -44.64
N VAL A 6 -9.36 -29.36 -43.76
CA VAL A 6 -10.77 -29.75 -43.88
C VAL A 6 -11.45 -29.54 -42.51
N ARG A 7 -12.68 -29.02 -42.54
CA ARG A 7 -13.64 -29.11 -41.42
C ARG A 7 -13.90 -30.58 -41.12
N ASP A 8 -13.44 -31.09 -39.99
CA ASP A 8 -14.00 -32.31 -39.43
C ASP A 8 -15.43 -32.00 -38.98
N ILE A 9 -16.35 -32.43 -39.84
CA ILE A 9 -17.76 -32.57 -39.58
C ILE A 9 -17.86 -33.52 -38.39
N ALA A 10 -18.02 -32.97 -37.18
CA ALA A 10 -18.52 -33.75 -36.06
C ALA A 10 -19.84 -34.38 -36.52
N PRO A 11 -20.03 -35.70 -36.34
CA PRO A 11 -21.22 -36.38 -36.81
C PRO A 11 -22.43 -35.67 -36.25
N ALA A 12 -23.43 -35.45 -37.11
CA ALA A 12 -24.73 -34.93 -36.72
C ALA A 12 -25.10 -35.58 -35.39
N VAL A 13 -25.20 -34.76 -34.33
CA VAL A 13 -25.79 -35.20 -33.08
C VAL A 13 -27.18 -35.66 -33.49
N VAL A 14 -27.34 -36.98 -33.59
CA VAL A 14 -28.64 -37.61 -33.72
C VAL A 14 -29.39 -37.09 -32.51
N GLU A 15 -30.25 -36.09 -32.75
CA GLU A 15 -31.13 -35.56 -31.74
C GLU A 15 -31.83 -36.78 -31.17
N ALA A 16 -31.49 -37.11 -29.92
CA ALA A 16 -32.10 -38.23 -29.24
C ALA A 16 -33.61 -38.02 -29.36
N PRO A 17 -34.39 -39.05 -29.77
CA PRO A 17 -35.83 -38.90 -29.88
C PRO A 17 -36.32 -38.31 -28.56
N PRO A 18 -37.19 -37.28 -28.60
CA PRO A 18 -37.57 -36.54 -27.41
C PRO A 18 -37.94 -37.55 -26.32
N PRO A 19 -37.41 -37.39 -25.10
CA PRO A 19 -37.59 -38.39 -24.05
C PRO A 19 -39.09 -38.66 -23.93
N LYS A 20 -39.49 -39.93 -24.09
CA LYS A 20 -40.90 -40.35 -23.91
C LYS A 20 -41.32 -39.92 -22.51
N THR A 21 -41.97 -38.77 -22.42
CA THR A 21 -42.38 -38.15 -21.17
C THR A 21 -43.34 -39.11 -20.50
N ARG A 22 -42.95 -39.66 -19.35
CA ARG A 22 -43.85 -40.49 -18.54
C ARG A 22 -45.11 -39.66 -18.25
N PRO A 23 -46.31 -40.19 -18.48
CA PRO A 23 -47.53 -39.41 -18.28
C PRO A 23 -47.62 -38.97 -16.82
N ASN A 24 -47.73 -37.65 -16.62
CA ASN A 24 -47.82 -37.09 -15.29
C ASN A 24 -49.19 -37.47 -14.69
N ARG A 25 -49.21 -38.36 -13.70
CA ARG A 25 -50.43 -38.90 -13.07
C ARG A 25 -51.38 -37.83 -12.54
N SER A 26 -50.87 -36.66 -12.15
CA SER A 26 -51.73 -35.54 -11.72
C SER A 26 -52.48 -34.90 -12.89
N ILE A 27 -51.82 -34.79 -14.04
CA ILE A 27 -52.40 -34.27 -15.27
C ILE A 27 -53.47 -35.24 -15.80
N GLU A 28 -53.21 -36.55 -15.77
CA GLU A 28 -54.22 -37.55 -16.17
C GLU A 28 -55.48 -37.50 -15.29
N ARG A 29 -55.31 -37.36 -13.96
CA ARG A 29 -56.44 -37.16 -13.04
C ARG A 29 -57.20 -35.86 -13.34
N MET A 30 -56.52 -34.78 -13.68
CA MET A 30 -57.19 -33.52 -14.08
C MET A 30 -57.94 -33.66 -15.40
N LYS A 31 -57.37 -34.37 -16.38
CA LYS A 31 -58.04 -34.65 -17.67
C LYS A 31 -59.32 -35.44 -17.45
N LEU A 32 -59.29 -36.47 -16.61
CA LEU A 32 -60.45 -37.27 -16.23
C LEU A 32 -61.49 -36.46 -15.44
N LYS A 33 -61.06 -35.65 -14.46
CA LYS A 33 -61.96 -34.88 -13.61
C LYS A 33 -62.69 -33.75 -14.35
N HIS A 34 -62.04 -33.13 -15.33
CA HIS A 34 -62.58 -31.98 -16.08
C HIS A 34 -62.93 -32.31 -17.54
N ASN A 35 -62.97 -33.61 -17.88
CA ASN A 35 -63.30 -34.13 -19.22
C ASN A 35 -62.49 -33.48 -20.37
N ILE A 36 -61.19 -33.27 -20.15
CA ILE A 36 -60.30 -32.60 -21.10
C ILE A 36 -59.80 -33.61 -22.13
N VAL A 37 -60.24 -33.47 -23.38
CA VAL A 37 -59.72 -34.24 -24.52
C VAL A 37 -58.43 -33.59 -25.01
N THR A 38 -57.33 -34.36 -25.07
CA THR A 38 -56.06 -33.89 -25.62
C THR A 38 -55.72 -34.66 -26.88
N ASP A 39 -55.58 -33.94 -28.00
CA ASP A 39 -55.04 -34.48 -29.24
C ASP A 39 -53.56 -34.04 -29.35
N PRO A 40 -52.59 -34.92 -29.08
CA PRO A 40 -51.17 -34.60 -29.17
C PRO A 40 -50.65 -34.51 -30.61
N THR A 41 -51.48 -34.83 -31.61
CA THR A 41 -51.15 -34.81 -33.04
C THR A 41 -51.72 -33.59 -33.77
N ASP A 42 -52.48 -32.75 -33.08
CA ASP A 42 -53.00 -31.48 -33.60
C ASP A 42 -51.88 -30.42 -33.68
N GLU A 43 -51.22 -30.35 -34.83
CA GLU A 43 -50.11 -29.41 -35.07
C GLU A 43 -50.52 -27.94 -35.02
N GLU A 44 -51.80 -27.62 -35.28
CA GLU A 44 -52.31 -26.24 -35.28
C GLU A 44 -52.37 -25.70 -33.85
N LYS A 45 -52.95 -26.47 -32.92
CA LYS A 45 -52.94 -26.12 -31.49
C LYS A 45 -51.56 -26.12 -30.86
N LEU A 46 -50.67 -27.04 -31.28
CA LEU A 46 -49.29 -27.06 -30.80
C LEU A 46 -48.52 -25.79 -31.22
N ARG A 47 -48.83 -25.22 -32.40
CA ARG A 47 -48.29 -23.91 -32.84
C ARG A 47 -48.91 -22.74 -32.09
N GLU A 48 -50.18 -22.80 -31.74
CA GLU A 48 -50.89 -21.75 -31.00
C GLU A 48 -50.41 -21.66 -29.53
N VAL A 49 -50.09 -22.81 -28.91
CA VAL A 49 -49.53 -22.92 -27.56
C VAL A 49 -47.99 -22.76 -27.54
N ALA A 50 -47.35 -22.70 -28.71
CA ALA A 50 -45.91 -22.45 -28.80
C ALA A 50 -45.61 -21.08 -28.17
N TYR A 51 -44.95 -21.12 -27.01
CA TYR A 51 -44.59 -19.99 -26.17
C TYR A 51 -44.05 -18.83 -27.02
N GLN A 52 -44.90 -17.83 -27.28
CA GLN A 52 -44.48 -16.56 -27.84
C GLN A 52 -43.91 -15.75 -26.68
N PRO A 53 -42.63 -15.40 -26.68
CA PRO A 53 -42.06 -14.63 -25.59
C PRO A 53 -42.71 -13.23 -25.61
N ASP A 54 -43.62 -12.99 -24.66
CA ASP A 54 -44.26 -11.69 -24.49
C ASP A 54 -43.18 -10.60 -24.40
N LEU A 55 -43.48 -9.42 -24.94
CA LEU A 55 -42.56 -8.27 -24.95
C LEU A 55 -42.00 -7.98 -23.55
N LEU A 56 -42.81 -8.17 -22.51
CA LEU A 56 -42.42 -8.03 -21.11
C LEU A 56 -41.34 -9.04 -20.68
N ALA A 57 -41.46 -10.30 -21.11
CA ALA A 57 -40.48 -11.34 -20.80
C ALA A 57 -39.13 -11.04 -21.46
N VAL A 58 -39.16 -10.59 -22.73
CA VAL A 58 -37.98 -10.15 -23.47
C VAL A 58 -37.35 -8.93 -22.81
N SER A 59 -38.13 -7.90 -22.47
CA SER A 59 -37.63 -6.71 -21.79
C SER A 59 -37.00 -7.07 -20.44
N THR A 60 -37.63 -7.95 -19.67
CA THR A 60 -37.13 -8.39 -18.36
C THR A 60 -35.79 -9.11 -18.49
N GLN A 61 -35.61 -9.93 -19.54
CA GLN A 61 -34.33 -10.59 -19.80
C GLN A 61 -33.22 -9.58 -20.13
N TYR A 62 -33.48 -8.59 -20.98
CA TYR A 62 -32.51 -7.54 -21.30
C TYR A 62 -32.19 -6.65 -20.08
N THR A 63 -33.19 -6.28 -19.29
CA THR A 63 -32.98 -5.51 -18.05
C THR A 63 -32.14 -6.31 -17.06
N LYS A 64 -32.39 -7.62 -16.92
CA LYS A 64 -31.60 -8.50 -16.06
C LYS A 64 -30.16 -8.61 -16.53
N LEU A 65 -29.93 -8.77 -17.84
CA LEU A 65 -28.58 -8.78 -18.41
C LEU A 65 -27.85 -7.46 -18.14
N GLY A 66 -28.52 -6.32 -18.33
CA GLY A 66 -27.96 -5.00 -18.02
C GLY A 66 -27.61 -4.85 -16.54
N TYR A 67 -28.51 -5.25 -15.65
CA TYR A 67 -28.27 -5.24 -14.21
C TYR A 67 -27.09 -6.12 -13.82
N ASP A 68 -27.00 -7.34 -14.38
CA ASP A 68 -25.91 -8.27 -14.09
C ASP A 68 -24.56 -7.75 -14.58
N LEU A 69 -24.52 -7.11 -15.76
CA LEU A 69 -23.31 -6.45 -16.27
C LEU A 69 -22.86 -5.30 -15.36
N VAL A 70 -23.79 -4.43 -14.95
CA VAL A 70 -23.50 -3.30 -14.05
C VAL A 70 -23.04 -3.82 -12.69
N LYS A 71 -23.70 -4.85 -12.17
CA LYS A 71 -23.34 -5.47 -10.89
C LYS A 71 -21.97 -6.13 -10.94
N GLN A 72 -21.65 -6.85 -12.01
CA GLN A 72 -20.32 -7.43 -12.21
C GLN A 72 -19.23 -6.36 -12.35
N ALA A 73 -19.50 -5.28 -13.09
CA ALA A 73 -18.58 -4.15 -13.21
C ALA A 73 -18.34 -3.48 -11.85
N ALA A 74 -19.40 -3.23 -11.08
CA ALA A 74 -19.31 -2.67 -9.74
C ALA A 74 -18.52 -3.58 -8.79
N HIS A 75 -18.77 -4.89 -8.82
CA HIS A 75 -18.01 -5.85 -8.00
C HIS A 75 -16.53 -5.86 -8.34
N ARG A 76 -16.17 -5.88 -9.64
CA ARG A 76 -14.78 -5.82 -10.08
C ARG A 76 -14.10 -4.53 -9.62
N ILE A 77 -14.80 -3.39 -9.66
CA ILE A 77 -14.28 -2.12 -9.13
C ILE A 77 -14.05 -2.23 -7.62
N GLN A 78 -14.99 -2.82 -6.88
CA GLN A 78 -14.90 -2.97 -5.42
C GLN A 78 -13.76 -3.91 -4.98
N GLU A 79 -13.41 -4.90 -5.79
CA GLU A 79 -12.29 -5.82 -5.55
C GLU A 79 -10.92 -5.21 -5.89
N THR A 80 -10.87 -4.04 -6.56
CA THR A 80 -9.58 -3.40 -6.83
C THR A 80 -8.93 -2.95 -5.53
N LYS A 81 -7.62 -3.21 -5.42
CA LYS A 81 -6.80 -2.75 -4.28
C LYS A 81 -6.92 -1.24 -4.04
N THR A 82 -7.07 -0.46 -5.11
CA THR A 82 -7.26 0.99 -5.05
C THR A 82 -8.59 1.37 -4.41
N TYR A 83 -9.70 0.72 -4.77
CA TYR A 83 -11.00 0.98 -4.14
C TYR A 83 -10.98 0.62 -2.66
N VAL A 84 -10.39 -0.51 -2.29
CA VAL A 84 -10.26 -0.92 -0.87
C VAL A 84 -9.41 0.08 -0.10
N VAL A 85 -8.26 0.51 -0.62
CA VAL A 85 -7.43 1.53 0.05
C VAL A 85 -8.14 2.88 0.14
N LEU A 86 -8.89 3.28 -0.89
CA LEU A 86 -9.61 4.56 -0.92
C LEU A 86 -10.81 4.59 0.05
N THR A 87 -11.50 3.46 0.23
CA THR A 87 -12.77 3.40 0.98
C THR A 87 -12.64 2.76 2.36
N ARG A 88 -11.65 1.90 2.58
CA ARG A 88 -11.45 1.19 3.86
C ARG A 88 -10.27 1.68 4.69
N CYS A 89 -9.44 2.57 4.16
CA CYS A 89 -8.43 3.27 4.95
C CYS A 89 -8.85 4.72 5.17
N THR A 90 -8.55 5.26 6.35
CA THR A 90 -8.72 6.70 6.64
C THR A 90 -7.60 7.55 6.02
N GLN A 91 -6.51 6.91 5.55
CA GLN A 91 -5.36 7.56 4.91
C GLN A 91 -5.71 8.55 3.78
N PRO A 92 -6.57 8.23 2.79
CA PRO A 92 -6.98 9.18 1.75
C PRO A 92 -7.63 10.44 2.30
N PHE A 93 -8.40 10.35 3.39
CA PHE A 93 -8.99 11.51 4.05
C PHE A 93 -7.92 12.41 4.69
N HIS A 94 -6.94 11.82 5.39
CA HIS A 94 -5.81 12.57 5.94
C HIS A 94 -4.98 13.27 4.85
N VAL A 95 -4.75 12.60 3.72
CA VAL A 95 -4.03 13.16 2.58
C VAL A 95 -4.82 14.30 1.94
N ALA A 96 -6.14 14.12 1.75
CA ALA A 96 -7.02 15.15 1.21
C ALA A 96 -7.07 16.39 2.12
N LEU A 97 -7.16 16.19 3.44
CA LEU A 97 -7.12 17.28 4.42
C LEU A 97 -5.77 18.02 4.38
N ALA A 98 -4.65 17.30 4.35
CA ALA A 98 -3.33 17.90 4.24
C ALA A 98 -3.16 18.70 2.94
N ALA A 99 -3.65 18.18 1.82
CA ALA A 99 -3.66 18.87 0.54
C ALA A 99 -4.54 20.13 0.57
N LEU A 100 -5.73 20.05 1.17
CA LEU A 100 -6.62 21.19 1.34
C LEU A 100 -5.96 22.31 2.15
N VAL A 101 -5.35 21.97 3.30
CA VAL A 101 -4.64 22.95 4.15
C VAL A 101 -3.48 23.59 3.39
N LEU A 102 -2.70 22.80 2.64
CA LEU A 102 -1.60 23.30 1.81
C LEU A 102 -2.11 24.25 0.71
N LEU A 103 -3.16 23.87 -0.01
CA LEU A 103 -3.76 24.70 -1.06
C LEU A 103 -4.34 25.99 -0.49
N ALA A 104 -5.02 25.94 0.65
CA ALA A 104 -5.53 27.12 1.35
C ALA A 104 -4.40 28.07 1.79
N TRP A 105 -3.25 27.53 2.19
CA TRP A 105 -2.07 28.33 2.50
C TRP A 105 -1.42 28.95 1.26
N LEU A 106 -1.28 28.17 0.18
CA LEU A 106 -0.72 28.63 -1.10
C LEU A 106 -1.60 29.66 -1.81
N ALA A 107 -2.92 29.63 -1.59
CA ALA A 107 -3.86 30.62 -2.10
C ALA A 107 -3.70 32.02 -1.47
N ARG A 108 -2.91 32.16 -0.39
CA ARG A 108 -2.64 33.47 0.22
C ARG A 108 -1.73 34.32 -0.69
N PRO A 109 -1.98 35.63 -0.83
CA PRO A 109 -1.13 36.52 -1.61
C PRO A 109 0.34 36.44 -1.15
N GLY A 110 1.26 36.20 -2.09
CA GLY A 110 2.69 36.06 -1.81
C GLY A 110 3.14 34.70 -1.28
N ALA A 111 2.28 33.66 -1.28
CA ALA A 111 2.63 32.29 -0.94
C ALA A 111 2.95 31.40 -2.16
N ALA A 112 3.02 31.99 -3.36
CA ALA A 112 3.27 31.24 -4.60
C ALA A 112 4.62 30.50 -4.57
N VAL A 113 4.64 29.31 -5.18
CA VAL A 113 5.85 28.49 -5.37
C VAL A 113 6.86 29.28 -6.20
N GLY A 114 8.11 29.35 -5.76
CA GLY A 114 9.17 30.15 -6.40
C GLY A 114 9.44 31.49 -5.72
N THR A 115 8.56 31.95 -4.81
CA THR A 115 8.83 33.13 -3.97
C THR A 115 9.71 32.77 -2.77
N ALA A 116 10.40 33.76 -2.19
CA ALA A 116 11.14 33.58 -0.95
C ALA A 116 10.27 33.01 0.19
N ARG A 117 8.98 33.40 0.24
CA ARG A 117 8.03 32.87 1.24
C ARG A 117 7.76 31.38 1.04
N GLY A 118 7.53 30.95 -0.20
CA GLY A 118 7.31 29.55 -0.54
C GLY A 118 8.51 28.67 -0.20
N TRP A 119 9.72 29.10 -0.60
CA TRP A 119 10.96 28.37 -0.27
C TRP A 119 11.23 28.31 1.22
N ARG A 120 10.99 29.41 1.96
CA ARG A 120 11.10 29.43 3.42
C ARG A 120 10.14 28.45 4.07
N ALA A 121 8.88 28.40 3.62
CA ALA A 121 7.90 27.47 4.16
C ALA A 121 8.27 26.01 3.88
N LEU A 122 8.72 25.69 2.66
CA LEU A 122 9.20 24.35 2.31
C LEU A 122 10.38 23.93 3.20
N TYR A 123 11.38 24.81 3.33
CA TYR A 123 12.54 24.58 4.17
C TYR A 123 12.17 24.32 5.64
N VAL A 124 11.37 25.20 6.25
CA VAL A 124 10.96 25.06 7.66
C VAL A 124 10.09 23.81 7.85
N ALA A 125 9.13 23.57 6.96
CA ALA A 125 8.28 22.38 7.03
C ALA A 125 9.07 21.09 6.89
N ALA A 126 10.07 21.05 6.00
CA ALA A 126 10.92 19.89 5.81
C ALA A 126 11.80 19.62 7.05
N VAL A 127 12.43 20.65 7.63
CA VAL A 127 13.21 20.50 8.88
C VAL A 127 12.32 20.00 10.03
N ALA A 128 11.14 20.61 10.22
CA ALA A 128 10.21 20.20 11.26
C ALA A 128 9.69 18.77 11.07
N THR A 129 9.38 18.38 9.83
CA THR A 129 8.92 17.04 9.49
C THR A 129 10.01 15.99 9.74
N HIS A 130 11.25 16.28 9.33
CA HIS A 130 12.40 15.41 9.59
C HIS A 130 12.65 15.23 11.08
N LEU A 131 12.69 16.33 11.85
CA LEU A 131 12.87 16.29 13.31
C LEU A 131 11.74 15.51 14.00
N GLY A 132 10.49 15.79 13.64
CA GLY A 132 9.32 15.10 14.21
C GLY A 132 9.33 13.60 13.92
N ALA A 133 9.65 13.21 12.68
CA ALA A 133 9.77 11.81 12.31
C ALA A 133 10.90 11.11 13.10
N GLN A 134 12.05 11.77 13.27
CA GLN A 134 13.16 11.25 14.06
C GLN A 134 12.78 11.06 15.53
N VAL A 135 12.24 12.09 16.19
CA VAL A 135 11.82 12.02 17.60
C VAL A 135 10.80 10.91 17.81
N TRP A 136 9.78 10.84 16.96
CA TRP A 136 8.75 9.82 17.06
C TRP A 136 9.30 8.41 16.88
N MET A 137 10.07 8.18 15.82
CA MET A 137 10.54 6.84 15.48
C MET A 137 11.61 6.32 16.45
N THR A 138 12.50 7.18 16.92
CA THR A 138 13.62 6.78 17.78
C THR A 138 13.23 6.69 19.26
N LEU A 139 12.49 7.67 19.78
CA LEU A 139 12.22 7.79 21.22
C LEU A 139 10.91 7.14 21.65
N ILE A 140 9.88 7.21 20.80
CA ILE A 140 8.54 6.75 21.16
C ILE A 140 8.29 5.38 20.56
N SER A 141 8.21 5.29 19.23
CA SER A 141 7.84 4.06 18.54
C SER A 141 8.86 2.94 18.79
N GLY A 142 10.16 3.23 18.72
CA GLY A 142 11.20 2.22 18.91
C GLY A 142 11.15 1.59 20.31
N VAL A 143 11.02 2.41 21.35
CA VAL A 143 10.98 1.97 22.75
C VAL A 143 9.71 1.19 23.04
N VAL A 144 8.55 1.72 22.65
CA VAL A 144 7.25 1.05 22.88
C VAL A 144 7.23 -0.32 22.20
N LEU A 145 7.63 -0.39 20.92
CA LEU A 145 7.62 -1.66 20.19
C LEU A 145 8.61 -2.69 20.77
N TYR A 146 9.78 -2.23 21.21
CA TYR A 146 10.80 -3.11 21.82
C TYR A 146 10.28 -3.81 23.09
N PHE A 147 9.48 -3.12 23.90
CA PHE A 147 8.91 -3.67 25.14
C PHE A 147 7.54 -4.32 24.96
N SER A 148 6.85 -4.09 23.85
CA SER A 148 5.48 -4.58 23.65
C SER A 148 5.37 -5.78 22.73
N LEU A 149 6.35 -6.01 21.84
CA LEU A 149 6.27 -7.07 20.84
C LEU A 149 7.32 -8.17 21.07
N PRO A 150 6.98 -9.44 20.77
CA PRO A 150 7.97 -10.50 20.62
C PRO A 150 9.05 -10.10 19.63
N ARG A 151 10.29 -10.52 19.87
CA ARG A 151 11.46 -10.07 19.11
C ARG A 151 11.36 -10.31 17.60
N HIS A 152 10.84 -11.46 17.18
CA HIS A 152 10.67 -11.77 15.76
C HIS A 152 9.58 -10.92 15.11
N GLU A 153 8.49 -10.67 15.83
CA GLU A 153 7.41 -9.78 15.39
C GLU A 153 7.89 -8.33 15.25
N PHE A 154 8.61 -7.82 16.25
CA PHE A 154 9.28 -6.53 16.17
C PHE A 154 10.28 -6.50 14.99
N GLY A 155 10.99 -7.61 14.80
CA GLY A 155 11.89 -7.83 13.68
C GLY A 155 11.21 -7.68 12.33
N ARG A 156 10.02 -8.27 12.16
CA ARG A 156 9.22 -8.20 10.94
C ARG A 156 8.75 -6.79 10.65
N VAL A 157 8.27 -6.07 11.67
CA VAL A 157 7.87 -4.65 11.55
C VAL A 157 9.03 -3.80 11.05
N GLN A 158 10.19 -3.89 11.72
CA GLN A 158 11.39 -3.15 11.34
C GLN A 158 11.87 -3.46 9.90
N ALA A 159 11.70 -4.69 9.41
CA ALA A 159 12.14 -5.07 8.06
C ALA A 159 11.37 -4.33 6.96
N VAL A 160 10.09 -4.04 7.20
CA VAL A 160 9.24 -3.26 6.29
C VAL A 160 9.41 -1.76 6.54
N LEU A 161 9.51 -1.36 7.81
CA LEU A 161 9.48 0.03 8.23
C LEU A 161 10.80 0.77 7.97
N PHE A 162 11.95 0.14 8.24
CA PHE A 162 13.25 0.82 8.12
C PHE A 162 13.56 1.30 6.70
N PRO A 163 13.36 0.50 5.63
CA PRO A 163 13.56 1.00 4.27
C PRO A 163 12.72 2.24 3.96
N VAL A 164 11.46 2.25 4.36
CA VAL A 164 10.54 3.37 4.08
C VAL A 164 10.95 4.59 4.89
N TYR A 165 11.22 4.41 6.18
CA TYR A 165 11.64 5.47 7.10
C TYR A 165 12.92 6.18 6.65
N PHE A 166 13.99 5.44 6.38
CA PHE A 166 15.26 6.06 5.96
C PHE A 166 15.18 6.66 4.55
N ALA A 167 14.31 6.15 3.67
CA ALA A 167 14.05 6.79 2.38
C ALA A 167 13.33 8.13 2.57
N PHE A 168 12.30 8.14 3.42
CA PHE A 168 11.54 9.32 3.77
C PHE A 168 12.44 10.39 4.40
N ASN A 169 13.25 10.04 5.39
CA ASN A 169 14.17 10.98 6.03
C ASN A 169 15.21 11.54 5.06
N ALA A 170 15.81 10.71 4.20
CA ALA A 170 16.74 11.17 3.18
C ALA A 170 16.06 12.12 2.18
N GLY A 171 14.83 11.82 1.77
CA GLY A 171 14.05 12.68 0.87
C GLY A 171 13.67 14.02 1.51
N VAL A 172 13.17 14.01 2.73
CA VAL A 172 12.76 15.23 3.45
C VAL A 172 13.97 16.10 3.81
N SER A 173 15.09 15.50 4.22
CA SER A 173 16.33 16.26 4.47
C SER A 173 16.92 16.87 3.18
N LEU A 174 16.79 16.19 2.03
CA LEU A 174 17.11 16.77 0.73
C LEU A 174 16.22 17.97 0.40
N LEU A 175 14.90 17.86 0.63
CA LEU A 175 13.97 18.97 0.42
C LEU A 175 14.29 20.16 1.33
N ALA A 176 14.71 19.92 2.57
CA ALA A 176 15.16 20.97 3.48
C ALA A 176 16.41 21.69 2.94
N LEU A 177 17.41 20.93 2.48
CA LEU A 177 18.64 21.48 1.89
C LEU A 177 18.36 22.29 0.62
N LEU A 178 17.58 21.72 -0.32
CA LEU A 178 17.21 22.40 -1.56
C LEU A 178 16.35 23.64 -1.29
N GLY A 179 15.39 23.55 -0.37
CA GLY A 179 14.55 24.68 0.03
C GLY A 179 15.37 25.83 0.61
N TYR A 180 16.37 25.53 1.44
CA TYR A 180 17.28 26.54 1.99
C TYR A 180 18.16 27.16 0.89
N LEU A 181 18.76 26.35 0.01
CA LEU A 181 19.59 26.85 -1.09
C LEU A 181 18.81 27.77 -2.03
N GLN A 182 17.61 27.35 -2.44
CA GLN A 182 16.75 28.17 -3.31
C GLN A 182 16.31 29.45 -2.62
N LEU A 183 16.03 29.41 -1.31
CA LEU A 183 15.76 30.61 -0.53
C LEU A 183 16.94 31.58 -0.59
N GLN A 184 18.17 31.10 -0.38
CA GLN A 184 19.37 31.95 -0.44
C GLN A 184 19.61 32.54 -1.83
N CYS A 185 19.41 31.76 -2.90
CA CYS A 185 19.50 32.24 -4.28
C CYS A 185 18.52 33.40 -4.55
N VAL A 186 17.26 33.26 -4.13
CA VAL A 186 16.23 34.29 -4.32
C VAL A 186 16.54 35.55 -3.48
N THR A 187 17.15 35.40 -2.31
CA THR A 187 17.54 36.53 -1.45
C THR A 187 18.95 37.08 -1.73
N GLY A 188 19.63 36.60 -2.77
CA GLY A 188 20.98 37.06 -3.13
C GLY A 188 22.03 36.82 -2.04
N PHE A 189 21.90 35.75 -1.26
CA PHE A 189 22.81 35.36 -0.17
C PHE A 189 23.03 36.39 0.96
N GLN A 190 22.23 37.46 1.03
CA GLN A 190 22.44 38.56 1.98
C GLN A 190 22.35 38.18 3.46
N ARG A 191 21.56 37.14 3.80
CA ARG A 191 21.39 36.62 5.18
C ARG A 191 21.75 35.13 5.27
N THR A 192 22.81 34.72 4.57
CA THR A 192 23.22 33.31 4.56
C THR A 192 23.90 32.93 5.88
N SER A 193 23.35 31.94 6.57
CA SER A 193 24.08 31.23 7.62
C SER A 193 24.80 30.03 7.01
N TRP A 194 26.13 30.08 6.98
CA TRP A 194 26.95 28.95 6.53
C TRP A 194 26.87 27.75 7.48
N VAL A 195 26.69 28.02 8.78
CA VAL A 195 26.47 26.98 9.80
C VAL A 195 25.18 26.23 9.50
N GLN A 196 24.10 26.95 9.17
CA GLN A 196 22.82 26.34 8.80
C GLN A 196 22.97 25.45 7.56
N LEU A 197 23.69 25.92 6.53
CA LEU A 197 23.94 25.13 5.33
C LEU A 197 24.73 23.85 5.63
N ALA A 198 25.80 23.97 6.43
CA ALA A 198 26.63 22.84 6.82
C ALA A 198 25.82 21.78 7.58
N LEU A 199 24.97 22.19 8.52
CA LEU A 199 24.11 21.28 9.28
C LEU A 199 23.13 20.53 8.38
N LEU A 200 22.44 21.24 7.48
CA LEU A 200 21.49 20.61 6.54
C LEU A 200 22.20 19.62 5.60
N LEU A 201 23.39 19.98 5.12
CA LEU A 201 24.21 19.11 4.28
C LEU A 201 24.68 17.88 5.05
N SER A 202 25.11 18.03 6.30
CA SER A 202 25.49 16.92 7.16
C SER A 202 24.32 15.97 7.40
N VAL A 203 23.15 16.48 7.76
CA VAL A 203 21.94 15.67 7.97
C VAL A 203 21.59 14.88 6.71
N PHE A 204 21.49 15.56 5.56
CA PHE A 204 21.18 14.89 4.30
C PHE A 204 22.22 13.81 3.95
N SER A 205 23.52 14.12 4.09
CA SER A 205 24.60 13.19 3.77
C SER A 205 24.56 11.95 4.65
N ILE A 206 24.32 12.11 5.95
CA ILE A 206 24.20 10.99 6.91
C ILE A 206 22.99 10.12 6.56
N GLU A 207 21.82 10.73 6.36
CA GLU A 207 20.58 10.01 6.06
C GLU A 207 20.67 9.27 4.72
N ALA A 208 21.22 9.92 3.69
CA ALA A 208 21.46 9.31 2.39
C ALA A 208 22.46 8.15 2.51
N TYR A 209 23.55 8.32 3.26
CA TYR A 209 24.52 7.25 3.48
C TYR A 209 23.91 6.04 4.20
N VAL A 210 23.17 6.28 5.29
CA VAL A 210 22.45 5.23 6.02
C VAL A 210 21.51 4.49 5.07
N ARG A 211 20.68 5.23 4.32
CA ARG A 211 19.70 4.67 3.39
C ARG A 211 20.34 3.83 2.29
N LEU A 212 21.38 4.35 1.63
CA LEU A 212 21.96 3.74 0.44
C LEU A 212 22.92 2.60 0.78
N TYR A 213 23.68 2.71 1.87
CA TYR A 213 24.78 1.78 2.17
C TYR A 213 24.55 0.90 3.39
N LEU A 214 23.88 1.38 4.46
CA LEU A 214 23.82 0.64 5.73
C LEU A 214 22.53 -0.18 5.91
N VAL A 215 21.39 0.32 5.44
CA VAL A 215 20.08 -0.33 5.69
C VAL A 215 20.01 -1.72 5.07
N LYS A 216 20.41 -1.87 3.79
CA LYS A 216 20.36 -3.16 3.08
C LYS A 216 21.21 -4.26 3.76
N PRO A 217 22.52 -4.06 4.03
CA PRO A 217 23.32 -5.09 4.69
C PRO A 217 22.85 -5.38 6.11
N MET A 218 22.39 -4.38 6.86
CA MET A 218 21.81 -4.58 8.19
C MET A 218 20.59 -5.51 8.14
N LEU A 219 19.69 -5.29 7.20
CA LEU A 219 18.49 -6.12 7.05
C LEU A 219 18.83 -7.55 6.62
N ARG A 220 19.84 -7.73 5.77
CA ARG A 220 20.32 -9.07 5.40
C ARG A 220 20.87 -9.82 6.63
N ALA A 221 21.77 -9.19 7.39
CA ALA A 221 22.34 -9.79 8.60
C ALA A 221 21.26 -10.13 9.62
N LYS A 222 20.26 -9.26 9.76
CA LYS A 222 19.09 -9.50 10.61
C LYS A 222 18.28 -10.70 10.14
N HIS A 223 17.97 -10.79 8.85
CA HIS A 223 17.16 -11.89 8.30
C HIS A 223 17.83 -13.24 8.53
N VAL A 224 19.12 -13.35 8.21
CA VAL A 224 19.90 -14.58 8.45
C VAL A 224 19.90 -14.94 9.93
N LYS A 225 20.18 -13.96 10.81
CA LYS A 225 20.14 -14.16 12.25
C LYS A 225 18.76 -14.65 12.73
N THR A 226 17.67 -14.04 12.27
CA THR A 226 16.31 -14.43 12.65
C THR A 226 15.97 -15.84 12.18
N GLN A 227 16.37 -16.24 10.98
CA GLN A 227 16.18 -17.62 10.50
C GLN A 227 16.91 -18.65 11.38
N MET A 228 18.12 -18.33 11.84
CA MET A 228 18.86 -19.19 12.78
C MET A 228 18.14 -19.29 14.13
N GLU A 229 17.65 -18.16 14.67
CA GLU A 229 16.87 -18.14 15.91
C GLU A 229 15.57 -18.96 15.77
N GLU A 230 14.86 -18.86 14.64
CA GLU A 230 13.65 -19.64 14.34
C GLU A 230 13.94 -21.15 14.27
N SER A 231 15.05 -21.54 13.62
CA SER A 231 15.44 -22.96 13.50
C SER A 231 15.74 -23.64 14.84
N ALA A 232 16.10 -22.86 15.86
CA ALA A 232 16.34 -23.32 17.21
C ALA A 232 15.13 -23.16 18.14
N GLY A 233 13.97 -22.80 17.60
CA GLY A 233 12.73 -22.62 18.37
C GLY A 233 12.71 -21.36 19.25
N GLY A 234 13.60 -20.40 19.03
CA GLY A 234 13.71 -19.17 19.82
C GLY A 234 12.91 -17.98 19.25
N GLY A 235 13.03 -16.82 19.92
CA GLY A 235 12.64 -15.52 19.36
C GLY A 235 11.23 -15.00 19.66
N GLN A 236 10.48 -15.74 20.49
CA GLN A 236 9.23 -15.26 21.11
C GLN A 236 9.45 -14.39 22.35
N GLU A 237 10.71 -14.21 22.75
CA GLU A 237 11.10 -13.38 23.90
C GLU A 237 10.80 -11.90 23.67
N VAL A 238 10.41 -11.20 24.73
CA VAL A 238 10.20 -9.75 24.74
C VAL A 238 11.37 -9.07 25.45
N GLY A 239 11.93 -8.03 24.84
CA GLY A 239 13.05 -7.28 25.39
C GLY A 239 14.41 -8.02 25.32
N ARG A 240 14.72 -8.85 26.33
CA ARG A 240 16.05 -9.45 26.49
C ARG A 240 16.23 -10.69 25.62
N LEU A 241 17.38 -10.77 24.97
CA LEU A 241 17.78 -11.95 24.19
C LEU A 241 18.34 -13.06 25.09
N VAL A 242 17.76 -14.24 25.01
CA VAL A 242 18.22 -15.49 25.59
C VAL A 242 18.81 -16.33 24.46
N LEU A 243 20.14 -16.44 24.41
CA LEU A 243 20.81 -17.12 23.31
C LEU A 243 20.74 -18.65 23.40
N GLY A 244 20.60 -19.22 24.61
CA GLY A 244 20.59 -20.67 24.82
C GLY A 244 21.75 -21.38 24.12
N GLU A 245 21.44 -22.43 23.37
CA GLU A 245 22.41 -23.23 22.60
C GLU A 245 23.08 -22.46 21.46
N LEU A 246 22.41 -21.44 20.89
CA LEU A 246 22.94 -20.61 19.80
C LEU A 246 24.19 -19.81 20.20
N ALA A 247 24.42 -19.60 21.49
CA ALA A 247 25.63 -18.97 21.99
C ALA A 247 26.91 -19.72 21.58
N HIS A 248 26.82 -21.04 21.39
CA HIS A 248 27.95 -21.90 21.04
C HIS A 248 28.16 -22.00 19.52
N CYS A 249 27.23 -21.50 18.70
CA CYS A 249 27.36 -21.53 17.25
C CYS A 249 28.23 -20.35 16.75
N PRO A 250 29.42 -20.59 16.17
CA PRO A 250 30.32 -19.51 15.72
C PRO A 250 29.72 -18.72 14.55
N LEU A 251 28.93 -19.38 13.69
CA LEU A 251 28.24 -18.74 12.58
C LEU A 251 27.22 -17.71 13.10
N TYR A 252 26.40 -18.10 14.07
CA TYR A 252 25.41 -17.21 14.67
C TYR A 252 26.06 -15.98 15.32
N MET A 253 27.14 -16.21 16.09
CA MET A 253 27.86 -15.13 16.76
C MET A 253 28.48 -14.14 15.77
N ARG A 254 28.95 -14.61 14.61
CA ARG A 254 29.43 -13.73 13.53
C ARG A 254 28.29 -12.87 12.98
N GLU A 255 27.16 -13.47 12.62
CA GLU A 255 26.01 -12.73 12.06
C GLU A 255 25.41 -11.75 13.09
N LEU A 256 25.36 -12.14 14.37
CA LEU A 256 24.92 -11.27 15.46
C LEU A 256 25.85 -10.06 15.64
N LYS A 257 27.18 -10.25 15.57
CA LYS A 257 28.15 -9.14 15.63
C LYS A 257 27.98 -8.21 14.43
N THR A 258 27.86 -8.76 13.22
CA THR A 258 27.62 -7.99 11.99
C THR A 258 26.34 -7.16 12.09
N PHE A 259 25.24 -7.78 12.50
CA PHE A 259 23.97 -7.08 12.72
C PHE A 259 24.12 -5.94 13.74
N ARG A 260 24.75 -6.21 14.89
CA ARG A 260 24.98 -5.20 15.93
C ARG A 260 25.86 -4.05 15.45
N ALA A 261 26.92 -4.34 14.71
CA ALA A 261 27.80 -3.33 14.16
C ALA A 261 27.02 -2.37 13.25
N PHE A 262 26.31 -2.91 12.25
CA PHE A 262 25.49 -2.07 11.36
C PHE A 262 24.38 -1.33 12.11
N HIS A 263 23.68 -2.00 13.02
CA HIS A 263 22.60 -1.37 13.79
C HIS A 263 23.12 -0.22 14.65
N SER A 264 24.25 -0.40 15.34
CA SER A 264 24.90 0.65 16.13
C SER A 264 25.41 1.80 15.26
N SER A 265 26.00 1.52 14.09
CA SER A 265 26.43 2.57 13.16
C SER A 265 25.26 3.41 12.65
N ILE A 266 24.13 2.78 12.32
CA ILE A 266 22.90 3.46 11.91
C ILE A 266 22.35 4.31 13.07
N ALA A 267 22.29 3.74 14.28
CA ALA A 267 21.80 4.45 15.46
C ALA A 267 22.67 5.69 15.76
N MET A 268 23.99 5.56 15.71
CA MET A 268 24.92 6.67 15.90
C MET A 268 24.73 7.77 14.85
N GLY A 269 24.63 7.39 13.56
CA GLY A 269 24.33 8.35 12.49
C GLY A 269 23.00 9.08 12.71
N THR A 270 21.98 8.34 13.14
CA THR A 270 20.65 8.91 13.45
C THR A 270 20.73 9.89 14.62
N MET A 271 21.47 9.58 15.69
CA MET A 271 21.63 10.50 16.83
C MET A 271 22.43 11.76 16.46
N LEU A 272 23.44 11.65 15.61
CA LEU A 272 24.17 12.81 15.10
C LEU A 272 23.26 13.70 14.24
N ALA A 273 22.49 13.09 13.33
CA ALA A 273 21.51 13.80 12.51
C ALA A 273 20.44 14.49 13.37
N LEU A 274 19.96 13.83 14.44
CA LEU A 274 19.03 14.42 15.40
C LEU A 274 19.61 15.68 16.05
N GLY A 275 20.85 15.60 16.54
CA GLY A 275 21.54 16.75 17.15
C GLY A 275 21.68 17.92 16.16
N CYS A 276 22.08 17.64 14.92
CA CYS A 276 22.14 18.64 13.87
C CYS A 276 20.77 19.26 13.55
N SER A 277 19.71 18.45 13.47
CA SER A 277 18.34 18.91 13.23
C SER A 277 17.79 19.78 14.37
N ILE A 278 18.11 19.44 15.63
CA ILE A 278 17.75 20.26 16.80
C ILE A 278 18.45 21.63 16.70
N TYR A 279 19.75 21.66 16.48
CA TYR A 279 20.50 22.93 16.40
C TYR A 279 20.07 23.77 15.19
N SER A 280 19.84 23.13 14.04
CA SER A 280 19.23 23.74 12.84
C SER A 280 17.88 24.40 13.17
N THR A 281 17.06 23.75 13.98
CA THR A 281 15.78 24.32 14.43
C THR A 281 15.97 25.54 15.33
N MET A 282 16.99 25.54 16.21
CA MET A 282 17.30 26.70 17.04
C MET A 282 17.69 27.92 16.20
N ILE A 283 18.51 27.73 15.15
CA ILE A 283 18.84 28.79 14.19
C ILE A 283 17.57 29.34 13.51
N ILE A 284 16.65 28.45 13.11
CA ILE A 284 15.38 28.87 12.51
C ILE A 284 14.60 29.75 13.50
N VAL A 285 14.49 29.33 14.76
CA VAL A 285 13.77 30.08 15.80
C VAL A 285 14.41 31.45 16.02
N ASP A 286 15.73 31.53 16.15
CA ASP A 286 16.44 32.81 16.33
C ASP A 286 16.20 33.76 15.15
N SER A 287 16.12 33.20 13.93
CA SER A 287 15.83 33.99 12.72
C SER A 287 14.40 34.51 12.61
N MET A 288 13.46 34.02 13.44
CA MET A 288 12.07 34.51 13.48
C MET A 288 11.88 35.66 14.46
N CYS A 289 12.78 35.81 15.44
CA CYS A 289 12.69 36.81 16.50
C CYS A 289 13.29 38.18 16.14
N HIS A 290 13.77 38.35 14.90
CA HIS A 290 14.40 39.55 14.36
C HIS A 290 13.86 39.90 12.96
#